data_AF-A0A9D4PAT0-F1
#
_entry.id   AF-A0A9D4PAT0-F1
#
_cell.length_a   1.000
_cell.length_b   1.000
_cell.length_c   1.000
_cell.angle_alpha   90.00
_cell.angle_beta   90.00
_cell.angle_gamma   90.00
#
_symmetry.space_group_name_H-M   'P 1'
#
loop_
_entity.id
_entity.type
_entity.pdbx_description
1 polymer ?
#
loop_
_entity_poly.entity_id
_entity_poly.type
_entity_poly.pdbx_seq_one_letter_code
_entity_poly.pdbx_strand_id
1 'polypeptide(L)' 'MSEFDPKADHITSYFERFENFTDVNDVPAARKLKLFLNVVGAETYEELKKILIPDKPTDKTFDQV' A
#
# COMPACT_ATOMS: atom_id res chain seq x y z
N MET A 1 10.66 -5.66 -1.80
CA MET A 1 9.81 -5.08 -2.87
C MET A 1 10.30 -3.67 -3.14
N SER A 2 10.31 -3.20 -4.38
CA SER A 2 10.62 -1.79 -4.67
C SER A 2 9.41 -0.91 -4.34
N GLU A 3 9.64 0.38 -4.07
CA GLU A 3 8.56 1.37 -3.94
C GLU A 3 7.79 1.52 -5.26
N PHE A 4 6.57 2.07 -5.20
CA PHE A 4 5.75 2.34 -6.38
C PHE A 4 6.22 3.63 -7.06
N ASP A 5 6.53 3.55 -8.36
CA ASP A 5 6.79 4.74 -9.18
C ASP A 5 5.58 5.03 -10.07
N PRO A 6 4.79 6.09 -9.82
CA PRO A 6 3.62 6.42 -10.64
C PRO A 6 3.95 6.75 -12.11
N LYS A 7 5.22 7.01 -12.45
CA LYS A 7 5.66 7.30 -13.83
C LYS A 7 6.05 6.05 -14.60
N ALA A 8 6.39 4.96 -13.93
CA ALA A 8 6.95 3.74 -14.53
C ALA A 8 6.11 2.49 -14.26
N ASP A 9 5.39 2.44 -13.13
CA ASP A 9 4.66 1.27 -12.67
C ASP A 9 3.15 1.37 -12.96
N HIS A 10 2.55 0.21 -13.24
CA HIS A 10 1.10 0.05 -13.19
C HIS A 10 0.66 -0.35 -11.78
N ILE A 11 -0.31 0.38 -11.23
CA ILE A 11 -0.79 0.17 -9.86
C ILE A 11 -1.31 -1.26 -9.63
N THR A 12 -1.96 -1.88 -10.62
CA THR A 12 -2.45 -3.27 -10.55
C THR A 12 -1.30 -4.26 -10.41
N SER A 13 -0.23 -4.10 -11.20
CA SER A 13 0.97 -4.93 -11.12
C SER A 13 1.73 -4.72 -9.80
N TYR A 14 1.71 -3.50 -9.25
CA TYR A 14 2.24 -3.24 -7.92
C TYR A 14 1.46 -4.03 -6.85
N PHE A 15 0.13 -3.99 -6.89
CA PHE A 15 -0.71 -4.77 -5.95
C PHE A 15 -0.51 -6.28 -6.11
N GLU A 16 -0.39 -6.83 -7.31
CA GLU A 16 -0.07 -8.25 -7.52
C GLU A 16 1.27 -8.64 -6.88
N ARG A 17 2.30 -7.81 -7.05
CA ARG A 17 3.61 -8.00 -6.41
C ARG A 17 3.51 -7.87 -4.89
N PHE A 18 2.67 -6.97 -4.39
CA PHE A 18 2.44 -6.79 -2.95
C PHE A 18 1.75 -8.01 -2.35
N GLU A 19 0.72 -8.53 -2.99
CA GLU A 19 0.03 -9.75 -2.56
C GLU A 19 0.99 -10.94 -2.49
N ASN A 20 1.76 -11.17 -3.56
CA ASN A 20 2.81 -12.19 -3.57
C ASN A 20 3.84 -11.98 -2.45
N PHE A 21 4.23 -10.74 -2.18
CA PHE A 21 5.16 -10.40 -1.09
C PHE A 21 4.55 -10.72 0.28
N THR A 22 3.27 -10.41 0.50
CA THR A 22 2.60 -10.72 1.77
C THR A 22 2.39 -12.21 1.97
N ASP A 23 2.09 -12.95 0.90
CA ASP A 23 1.83 -14.39 0.92
C ASP A 23 3.10 -15.17 1.26
N VAL A 24 4.20 -14.91 0.54
CA VAL A 24 5.50 -15.58 0.77
C VAL A 24 6.07 -15.31 2.16
N ASN A 25 5.66 -14.21 2.81
CA ASN A 25 6.15 -13.82 4.14
C ASN A 25 5.14 -14.10 5.27
N ASP A 26 4.08 -14.88 5.01
CA ASP A 26 3.03 -15.21 5.99
C ASP A 26 2.48 -13.97 6.73
N VAL A 27 2.33 -12.85 6.04
CA VAL A 27 1.93 -11.58 6.66
C VAL A 27 0.46 -11.65 7.05
N PRO A 28 0.11 -11.52 8.35
CA PRO A 28 -1.28 -11.56 8.77
C PRO A 28 -2.09 -10.43 8.15
N ALA A 29 -3.36 -10.69 7.81
CA ALA A 29 -4.26 -9.68 7.21
C ALA A 29 -4.33 -8.38 8.04
N ALA A 30 -4.33 -8.48 9.37
CA ALA A 30 -4.33 -7.34 10.29
C ALA A 30 -3.07 -6.44 10.18
N ARG A 31 -2.00 -6.92 9.53
CA ARG A 31 -0.74 -6.19 9.32
C ARG A 31 -0.55 -5.73 7.87
N LYS A 32 -1.33 -6.25 6.91
CA LYS A 32 -1.19 -5.93 5.48
C LYS A 32 -1.26 -4.43 5.22
N LEU A 33 -2.25 -3.73 5.78
CA LEU A 33 -2.36 -2.28 5.63
C LEU A 33 -1.11 -1.53 6.11
N LYS A 34 -0.65 -1.83 7.33
CA LYS A 34 0.54 -1.16 7.89
C LYS A 34 1.77 -1.44 7.05
N LEU A 35 1.90 -2.66 6.54
CA LEU A 35 3.00 -3.01 5.66
C LEU A 35 2.93 -2.24 4.35
N PHE A 36 1.75 -2.21 3.69
CA PHE A 36 1.51 -1.44 2.46
C PHE A 36 1.93 0.03 2.62
N LEU A 37 1.44 0.70 3.67
CA LEU A 37 1.76 2.11 3.91
C LEU A 37 3.25 2.38 4.13
N ASN A 38 4.05 1.38 4.54
CA ASN A 38 5.49 1.51 4.71
C ASN A 38 6.27 1.20 3.41
N VAL A 39 5.75 0.35 2.53
CA VAL A 39 6.47 -0.10 1.32
C VAL A 39 6.04 0.61 0.03
N VAL A 40 4.91 1.33 0.05
CA VAL A 40 4.39 2.06 -1.11
C VAL A 40 5.27 3.25 -1.50
N GLY A 41 6.05 3.79 -0.56
CA GLY A 41 6.95 4.93 -0.77
C GLY A 41 6.34 6.25 -0.30
N ALA A 42 7.21 7.21 0.02
CA ALA A 42 6.82 8.45 0.67
C ALA A 42 5.92 9.35 -0.21
N GLU A 43 6.21 9.44 -1.51
CA GLU A 43 5.43 10.24 -2.46
C GLU A 43 3.99 9.73 -2.57
N THR A 44 3.83 8.43 -2.82
CA THR A 44 2.51 7.80 -2.94
C THR A 44 1.74 7.83 -1.63
N TYR A 45 2.42 7.69 -0.49
CA TYR A 45 1.78 7.81 0.82
C TYR A 45 1.22 9.23 1.06
N GLU A 46 1.92 10.28 0.65
CA GLU A 46 1.42 11.66 0.75
C GLU A 46 0.23 11.91 -0.18
N GLU A 47 0.22 11.36 -1.39
CA GLU A 47 -0.96 11.42 -2.26
C GLU A 47 -2.16 10.69 -1.66
N LEU A 48 -1.93 9.50 -1.09
CA LEU A 48 -2.96 8.72 -0.43
C LEU A 48 -3.59 9.48 0.74
N LYS A 49 -2.77 10.17 1.55
CA LYS A 49 -3.27 11.02 2.64
C LYS A 49 -4.19 12.14 2.14
N LYS A 50 -3.93 12.73 0.97
CA LYS A 50 -4.78 13.77 0.39
C LYS A 50 -6.13 13.22 -0.06
N ILE A 51 -6.13 12.00 -0.61
CA ILE A 51 -7.34 11.33 -1.11
C ILE A 51 -8.26 10.93 0.05
N LEU A 52 -7.70 10.50 1.18
CA LEU A 52 -8.46 9.94 2.30
C LEU A 52 -9.01 10.98 3.29
N ILE A 53 -8.78 12.28 3.08
CA ILE A 53 -9.31 13.35 3.93
C ILE A 53 -10.84 13.21 4.07
N PRO A 54 -11.40 13.25 5.29
CA PRO A 54 -10.78 13.67 6.57
C PRO A 54 -10.09 12.56 7.38
N ASP A 55 -10.12 11.31 6.92
CA ASP A 55 -9.61 10.15 7.66
C ASP A 55 -8.11 9.93 7.42
N LYS A 56 -7.44 9.24 8.35
CA LYS A 56 -6.03 8.86 8.16
C LYS A 56 -5.95 7.52 7.41
N PRO A 57 -4.92 7.31 6.57
CA PRO A 57 -4.69 6.01 5.94
C PRO A 57 -4.58 4.84 6.93
N THR A 58 -4.10 5.11 8.15
CA THR A 58 -3.95 4.11 9.22
C THR A 58 -5.27 3.68 9.87
N ASP A 59 -6.34 4.46 9.67
CA ASP A 59 -7.65 4.23 10.30
C ASP A 59 -8.59 3.43 9.40
N LYS A 60 -8.16 3.12 8.16
CA LYS A 60 -8.88 2.30 7.18
C LYS A 60 -8.53 0.81 7.32
N THR A 61 -9.20 -0.04 6.53
CA THR A 61 -8.76 -1.41 6.25
C THR A 61 -8.03 -1.47 4.91
N PHE A 62 -7.19 -2.48 4.65
CA PHE A 62 -6.50 -2.62 3.37
C PHE A 62 -7.43 -2.52 2.15
N ASP A 63 -8.63 -3.11 2.22
CA ASP A 63 -9.63 -3.07 1.12
C ASP A 63 -10.33 -1.71 0.93
N GLN A 64 -10.11 -0.75 1.84
CA GLN A 64 -10.71 0.59 1.80
C GLN A 64 -9.74 1.67 1.31
N VAL A 65 -8.51 1.27 1.00
CA VAL A 65 -7.41 2.14 0.54
C VAL A 65 -7.20 1.90 -0.94
#